data_AF-A0A820QIE7-F1
#
_entry.id   AF-A0A820QIE7-F1
#
_cell.length_a   1.000
_cell.length_b   1.000
_cell.length_c   1.000
_cell.angle_alpha   90.00
_cell.angle_beta   90.00
_cell.angle_gamma   90.00
#
_symmetry.space_group_name_H-M   'P 1'
#
loop_
_entity.id
_entity.type
_entity.pdbx_description
1 polymer ?
#
loop_
_entity_poly.entity_id
_entity_poly.type
_entity_poly.pdbx_seq_one_letter_code
_entity_poly.pdbx_strand_id
1 'polypeptide(L)'
;AGGQGEGNGLTQLPCPLGLVVDQLGTIYVTDDGNHRIMRWPKGATQGSVIVGGNGGGGQSNQLNGPVGLSFDRHDCDHCEENTDWVLASEPLSHSFQTVKLTHHLLWTVDTNQ
;
A
#
# COMPACT_ATOMS: atom_id res chain seq x y z
N ALA A 1 13.75 -3.85 3.36
CA ALA A 1 13.05 -2.69 3.97
C ALA A 1 13.23 -2.71 5.49
N GLY A 2 13.19 -1.55 6.18
CA GLY A 2 13.04 -1.49 7.65
C GLY A 2 14.31 -1.53 8.53
N GLY A 3 15.51 -1.40 7.97
CA GLY A 3 16.77 -1.62 8.70
C GLY A 3 17.41 -0.39 9.36
N GLN A 4 16.71 0.75 9.41
CA GLN A 4 17.28 2.06 9.83
C GLN A 4 16.57 2.65 11.07
N GLY A 5 15.98 1.79 11.91
CA GLY A 5 15.25 2.20 13.11
C GLY A 5 13.84 2.77 12.83
N GLU A 6 13.23 3.30 13.89
CA GLU A 6 11.93 3.97 13.83
C GLU A 6 12.08 5.37 13.20
N GLY A 7 11.13 5.75 12.35
CA GLY A 7 11.10 7.06 11.70
C GLY A 7 10.27 7.08 10.43
N ASN A 8 10.19 8.22 9.77
CA ASN A 8 9.37 8.44 8.58
C ASN A 8 10.16 8.37 7.25
N GLY A 9 11.45 8.02 7.31
CA GLY A 9 12.29 7.85 6.12
C GLY A 9 11.81 6.72 5.20
N LEU A 10 12.26 6.75 3.94
CA LEU A 10 11.91 5.74 2.91
C LEU A 10 12.52 4.36 3.17
N THR A 11 13.33 4.22 4.21
CA THR A 11 13.95 2.97 4.66
C THR A 11 13.52 2.57 6.08
N GLN A 12 12.67 3.39 6.71
CA GLN A 12 12.17 3.22 8.08
C GLN A 12 10.68 2.86 8.06
N LEU A 13 10.28 1.98 8.96
CA LEU A 13 8.93 1.42 9.04
C LEU A 13 8.56 1.26 10.52
N PRO A 14 7.98 2.29 11.17
CA PRO A 14 7.43 2.21 12.51
C PRO A 14 6.11 1.43 12.48
N CYS A 15 6.04 0.32 13.20
CA CYS A 15 4.86 -0.55 13.26
C CYS A 15 4.37 -1.04 11.87
N PRO A 16 5.17 -1.82 11.11
CA PRO A 16 4.65 -2.46 9.92
C PRO A 16 3.72 -3.63 10.30
N LEU A 17 2.51 -3.65 9.76
CA LEU A 17 1.48 -4.62 10.17
C LEU A 17 1.11 -5.63 9.08
N GLY A 18 1.39 -5.31 7.82
CA GLY A 18 1.04 -6.14 6.67
C GLY A 18 2.10 -6.05 5.57
N LEU A 19 2.31 -7.16 4.87
CA LEU A 19 3.24 -7.26 3.75
C LEU A 19 2.68 -8.20 2.70
N VAL A 20 2.76 -7.79 1.44
CA VAL A 20 2.46 -8.64 0.28
C VAL A 20 3.53 -8.48 -0.78
N VAL A 21 3.70 -9.50 -1.62
CA VAL A 21 4.69 -9.51 -2.71
C VAL A 21 3.99 -9.84 -4.02
N ASP A 22 4.22 -9.02 -5.05
CA ASP A 22 3.66 -9.24 -6.40
C ASP A 22 4.43 -10.36 -7.15
N GLN A 23 3.99 -10.68 -8.37
CA GLN A 23 4.65 -11.70 -9.20
C GLN A 23 6.03 -11.26 -9.73
N LEU A 24 6.32 -9.95 -9.78
CA LEU A 24 7.62 -9.41 -10.16
C LEU A 24 8.63 -9.40 -9.01
N GLY A 25 8.18 -9.66 -7.78
CA GLY A 25 8.98 -9.56 -6.57
C GLY A 25 9.03 -8.16 -5.96
N THR A 26 8.12 -7.25 -6.34
CA THR A 26 7.88 -5.99 -5.63
C THR A 26 7.19 -6.28 -4.31
N ILE A 27 7.71 -5.68 -3.26
CA ILE A 27 7.19 -5.81 -1.89
C ILE A 27 6.35 -4.59 -1.57
N TYR A 28 5.17 -4.80 -1.03
CA TYR A 28 4.29 -3.76 -0.51
C TYR A 28 4.15 -3.96 0.99
N VAL A 29 4.31 -2.89 1.76
CA VAL A 29 4.31 -2.93 3.22
C VAL A 29 3.39 -1.84 3.75
N THR A 30 2.50 -2.17 4.68
CA THR A 30 1.80 -1.16 5.47
C THR A 30 2.71 -0.65 6.56
N ASP A 31 2.72 0.66 6.71
CA ASP A 31 3.45 1.37 7.75
C ASP A 31 2.39 2.12 8.55
N ASP A 32 1.89 1.44 9.60
CA ASP A 32 0.81 1.92 10.46
C ASP A 32 1.23 3.18 11.20
N GLY A 33 2.46 3.17 11.76
CA GLY A 33 2.99 4.30 12.52
C GLY A 33 3.13 5.57 11.69
N ASN A 34 3.31 5.45 10.37
CA ASN A 34 3.32 6.60 9.46
C ASN A 34 2.06 6.73 8.60
N HIS A 35 1.00 5.98 8.87
CA HIS A 35 -0.26 6.10 8.13
C HIS A 35 -0.07 5.98 6.61
N ARG A 36 0.73 5.01 6.14
CA ARG A 36 1.12 4.90 4.72
C ARG A 36 1.30 3.47 4.23
N ILE A 37 1.28 3.30 2.91
CA ILE A 37 1.71 2.06 2.24
C ILE A 37 2.93 2.37 1.39
N MET A 38 3.94 1.52 1.51
CA MET A 38 5.22 1.67 0.86
C MET A 38 5.47 0.51 -0.10
N ARG A 39 6.01 0.80 -1.29
CA ARG A 39 6.46 -0.22 -2.25
C ARG A 39 7.98 -0.27 -2.36
N TRP A 40 8.52 -1.47 -2.57
CA TRP A 40 9.91 -1.76 -2.88
C TRP A 40 9.98 -2.68 -4.10
N PRO A 41 10.33 -2.15 -5.29
CA PRO A 41 10.68 -2.99 -6.42
C PRO A 41 11.79 -3.97 -6.09
N LYS A 42 11.82 -5.12 -6.78
CA LYS A 42 12.89 -6.10 -6.60
C LYS A 42 14.26 -5.47 -6.80
N GLY A 43 15.12 -5.56 -5.79
CA GLY A 43 16.46 -4.96 -5.80
C GLY A 43 16.53 -3.49 -5.37
N ALA A 44 15.41 -2.86 -5.03
CA ALA A 44 15.39 -1.50 -4.50
C ALA A 44 15.96 -1.44 -3.07
N THR A 45 16.85 -0.47 -2.82
CA THR A 45 17.44 -0.22 -1.50
C THR A 45 16.57 0.70 -0.63
N GLN A 46 15.64 1.44 -1.24
CA GLN A 46 14.70 2.35 -0.59
C GLN A 46 13.29 2.19 -1.15
N GLY A 47 12.30 2.48 -0.31
CA GLY A 47 10.89 2.36 -0.66
C GLY A 47 10.39 3.62 -1.33
N SER A 48 9.17 3.57 -1.83
CA SER A 48 8.41 4.75 -2.22
C SER A 48 7.01 4.66 -1.64
N VAL A 49 6.50 5.78 -1.11
CA VAL A 49 5.12 5.88 -0.65
C VAL A 49 4.21 5.77 -1.87
N ILE A 50 3.27 4.84 -1.84
CA ILE A 50 2.27 4.69 -2.90
C ILE A 50 0.92 5.28 -2.50
N VAL A 51 0.64 5.33 -1.20
CA VAL A 51 -0.57 5.93 -0.66
C VAL A 51 -0.36 6.30 0.81
N GLY A 52 -1.09 7.30 1.30
CA GLY A 52 -0.98 7.78 2.68
C GLY A 52 0.25 8.66 2.94
N GLY A 53 0.64 8.77 4.20
CA GLY A 53 1.77 9.59 4.65
C GLY A 53 1.40 11.04 5.02
N ASN A 54 0.12 11.40 4.91
CA ASN A 54 -0.42 12.71 5.29
C ASN A 54 -1.31 12.63 6.55
N GLY A 55 -1.02 11.68 7.44
CA GLY A 55 -1.79 11.39 8.65
C GLY A 55 -3.01 10.50 8.41
N GLY A 56 -3.67 10.16 9.53
CA GLY A 56 -4.91 9.37 9.52
C GLY A 56 -6.12 10.15 9.00
N GLY A 57 -6.85 9.56 8.06
CA GLY A 57 -8.06 10.15 7.48
C GLY A 57 -8.57 9.37 6.27
N GLY A 58 -9.75 9.73 5.77
CA GLY A 58 -10.39 9.11 4.60
C GLY A 58 -10.20 9.87 3.29
N GLN A 59 -9.30 10.86 3.24
CA GLN A 59 -8.95 11.51 1.98
C GLN A 59 -8.04 10.61 1.13
N SER A 60 -8.02 10.81 -0.19
CA SER A 60 -7.29 9.98 -1.15
C SER A 60 -5.77 9.86 -0.90
N ASN A 61 -5.19 10.70 -0.04
CA ASN A 61 -3.78 10.69 0.34
C ASN A 61 -3.55 10.48 1.84
N GLN A 62 -4.58 10.06 2.58
CA GLN A 62 -4.55 9.78 4.02
C GLN A 62 -4.95 8.32 4.27
N LEU A 63 -4.35 7.71 5.30
CA LEU A 63 -4.71 6.35 5.71
C LEU A 63 -4.77 6.25 7.22
N ASN A 64 -5.83 5.67 7.77
CA ASN A 64 -5.94 5.52 9.22
C ASN A 64 -5.57 4.13 9.72
N GLY A 65 -4.27 3.91 9.97
CA GLY A 65 -3.76 2.70 10.59
C GLY A 65 -3.88 1.47 9.69
N PRO A 66 -3.27 1.47 8.49
CA PRO A 66 -3.39 0.36 7.56
C PRO A 66 -2.78 -0.92 8.15
N VAL A 67 -3.59 -1.97 8.34
CA VAL A 67 -3.14 -3.26 8.92
C VAL A 67 -2.93 -4.32 7.85
N GLY A 68 -3.94 -4.56 7.02
CA GLY A 68 -3.96 -5.64 6.05
C GLY A 68 -3.60 -5.16 4.64
N LEU A 69 -2.85 -5.99 3.92
CA LEU A 69 -2.75 -5.92 2.47
C LEU A 69 -3.16 -7.28 1.92
N SER A 70 -4.01 -7.28 0.90
CA SER A 70 -4.27 -8.46 0.09
C SER A 70 -4.25 -8.05 -1.36
N PHE A 71 -3.60 -8.85 -2.20
CA PHE A 71 -3.82 -8.78 -3.63
C PHE A 71 -5.17 -9.39 -3.94
N ASP A 72 -6.01 -8.62 -4.63
CA ASP A 72 -7.21 -9.20 -5.21
C ASP A 72 -6.83 -9.99 -6.46
N ARG A 73 -6.38 -11.23 -6.25
CA ARG A 73 -6.02 -12.14 -7.33
C ARG A 73 -7.27 -12.89 -7.78
N HIS A 74 -8.28 -12.17 -8.25
CA HIS A 74 -9.37 -12.81 -8.94
C HIS A 74 -8.84 -13.33 -10.28
N ASP A 75 -9.07 -14.61 -10.54
CA ASP A 75 -9.37 -15.08 -11.89
C ASP A 75 -10.45 -14.17 -12.48
N CYS A 76 -10.07 -13.10 -13.17
CA CYS A 76 -11.00 -12.28 -13.92
C CYS A 76 -10.72 -12.48 -15.41
N ASP A 77 -11.57 -13.30 -16.03
CA ASP A 77 -11.66 -13.51 -17.48
C ASP A 77 -11.86 -12.19 -18.28
N HIS A 78 -12.08 -11.05 -17.62
CA HIS A 78 -12.31 -9.72 -18.19
C HIS A 78 -11.58 -8.58 -17.44
N CYS A 79 -10.44 -8.84 -16.78
CA CYS A 79 -9.65 -7.73 -16.23
C CYS A 79 -8.95 -6.96 -17.37
N GLU A 80 -9.41 -5.74 -17.66
CA GLU A 80 -8.70 -4.79 -18.51
C GLU A 80 -7.33 -4.53 -17.88
N GLU A 81 -6.30 -5.06 -18.53
CA GLU A 81 -4.86 -4.83 -18.33
C GLU A 81 -4.33 -5.01 -16.91
N ASN A 82 -3.59 -6.12 -16.66
CA ASN A 82 -2.50 -6.25 -15.69
C ASN A 82 -2.55 -5.32 -14.45
N THR A 83 -3.66 -5.34 -13.72
CA THR A 83 -3.89 -4.48 -12.57
C THR A 83 -4.04 -5.32 -11.33
N ASP A 84 -3.06 -5.20 -10.45
CA ASP A 84 -3.13 -5.77 -9.11
C ASP A 84 -3.84 -4.74 -8.21
N TRP A 85 -4.94 -5.13 -7.56
CA TRP A 85 -5.55 -4.28 -6.54
C TRP A 85 -4.97 -4.63 -5.19
N VAL A 86 -4.54 -3.62 -4.44
CA VAL A 86 -4.16 -3.76 -3.04
C VAL A 86 -5.24 -3.14 -2.18
N LEU A 87 -5.86 -3.97 -1.36
CA LEU A 87 -6.83 -3.54 -0.36
C LEU A 87 -6.08 -3.19 0.92
N ALA A 88 -6.28 -1.98 1.44
CA ALA A 88 -5.80 -1.58 2.75
C ALA A 88 -6.99 -1.51 3.72
N SER A 89 -7.00 -2.40 4.71
CA SER A 89 -8.01 -2.39 5.77
C SER A 89 -7.62 -1.40 6.86
N GLU A 90 -8.54 -0.52 7.26
CA GLU A 90 -8.35 0.43 8.34
C GLU A 90 -9.26 0.07 9.54
N PRO A 91 -8.72 -0.42 10.66
CA PRO A 91 -9.47 -1.03 11.74
C PRO A 91 -10.20 0.01 12.61
N LEU A 92 -9.76 1.28 12.57
CA LEU A 92 -10.33 2.37 13.37
C LEU A 92 -11.34 3.24 12.62
N SER A 93 -11.42 3.15 11.29
CA SER A 93 -12.34 3.95 10.47
C SER A 93 -13.53 3.14 9.93
N HIS A 94 -13.54 1.81 10.11
CA HIS A 94 -14.47 0.89 9.45
C HIS A 94 -14.52 1.04 7.91
N SER A 95 -13.52 1.68 7.29
CA SER A 95 -13.40 1.85 5.85
C SER A 95 -12.26 0.98 5.30
N PHE A 96 -12.39 0.58 4.05
CA PHE A 96 -11.30 0.00 3.27
C PHE A 96 -10.95 0.99 2.16
N GLN A 97 -9.66 1.22 1.94
CA GLN A 97 -9.21 1.98 0.77
C GLN A 97 -8.62 1.00 -0.25
N THR A 98 -9.13 1.07 -1.47
CA THR A 98 -8.62 0.26 -2.58
C THR A 98 -7.59 1.05 -3.36
N VAL A 99 -6.36 0.53 -3.47
CA VAL A 99 -5.31 1.14 -4.27
C VAL A 99 -5.12 0.30 -5.53
N LYS A 100 -5.43 0.87 -6.69
CA LYS A 100 -5.16 0.26 -7.99
C LYS A 100 -3.67 0.37 -8.31
N LEU A 101 -2.99 -0.77 -8.48
CA LEU A 101 -1.61 -0.81 -8.96
C LEU A 101 -1.61 -1.14 -10.45
N THR A 102 -1.48 -0.10 -11.28
CA THR A 102 -1.31 -0.28 -12.73
C THR A 102 0.17 -0.46 -13.06
N HIS A 103 0.51 -1.51 -13.80
CA HIS A 103 1.90 -1.78 -14.21
C HIS A 103 2.51 -0.71 -15.13
N HIS A 104 1.68 0.13 -15.75
CA HIS A 104 2.10 1.29 -16.53
C HIS A 104 1.04 2.41 -16.41
N LEU A 105 1.45 3.59 -15.95
CA LEU A 105 0.67 4.83 -15.78
C LEU A 105 -0.29 4.95 -14.57
N LEU A 106 -0.08 6.08 -13.87
CA LEU A 106 -0.97 6.86 -12.98
C LEU A 106 -1.93 6.04 -12.10
N TRP A 107 -1.55 5.94 -10.83
CA TRP A 107 -2.37 5.45 -9.72
C TRP A 107 -3.63 6.31 -9.58
N THR A 108 -4.78 5.66 -9.45
CA THR A 108 -6.05 6.30 -9.08
C THR A 108 -6.49 5.70 -7.75
N VAL A 109 -6.64 6.53 -6.72
CA VAL A 109 -7.22 6.10 -5.43
C VAL A 109 -8.71 6.24 -5.59
N ASP A 110 -9.41 5.11 -5.66
CA ASP A 110 -10.87 5.10 -5.76
C ASP A 110 -11.44 4.95 -4.36
N THR A 111 -11.97 6.05 -3.81
CA THR A 111 -12.73 6.04 -2.56
C THR A 111 -14.17 5.67 -2.90
N ASN A 112 -14.43 4.39 -3.17
CA ASN A 112 -15.81 3.91 -3.27
C ASN A 112 -16.34 3.62 -1.86
N GLN A 113 -17.28 4.49 -1.45
CA GLN A 113 -18.35 4.37 -0.44
C GLN A 113 -18.26 3.21 0.56
#